data_AF-A0A2S7DYA9-F1
#
_entry.id   AF-A0A2S7DYA9-F1
#
_cell.length_a   1.000
_cell.length_b   1.000
_cell.length_c   1.000
_cell.angle_alpha   90.00
_cell.angle_beta   90.00
_cell.angle_gamma   90.00
#
_symmetry.space_group_name_H-M   'P 1'
#
loop_
_entity.id
_entity.type
_entity.pdbx_description
1 polymer ?
#
loop_
_entity_poly.entity_id
_entity_poly.type
_entity_poly.pdbx_seq_one_letter_code
_entity_poly.pdbx_strand_id
1 'polypeptide(L)'
;MRAVRSIASLIALSSIAALSGCGADGPAAQAVSAMSSTLTDPASGADCDGKDVRLTRNDSEWILHGNCGAVTITASRGAMNLDNARSIRVEGSNFTVLNRQLGQLSVSGHDNTLNLTNVDRVDIQGNKNLVLAREVKQVRFSGNDNTVNPSSKPTLDDSGSGNKLM
;
A
#
# COMPACT_ATOMS: atom_id res chain seq x y z
N MET A 1 -38.23 10.75 63.86
CA MET A 1 -39.39 9.94 64.27
C MET A 1 -39.83 9.08 63.08
N ARG A 2 -40.05 7.78 63.31
CA ARG A 2 -40.88 6.78 62.57
C ARG A 2 -40.62 6.65 61.06
N ALA A 3 -39.99 5.59 60.55
CA ALA A 3 -40.36 4.16 60.53
C ALA A 3 -41.59 3.81 59.67
N VAL A 4 -41.28 3.14 58.55
CA VAL A 4 -41.93 1.94 57.97
C VAL A 4 -43.35 2.07 57.36
N ARG A 5 -43.47 1.65 56.09
CA ARG A 5 -44.38 0.56 55.67
C ARG A 5 -44.13 0.11 54.21
N SER A 6 -43.67 -1.14 54.07
CA SER A 6 -43.83 -2.00 52.90
C SER A 6 -45.27 -2.49 52.75
N ILE A 7 -45.69 -2.83 51.52
CA ILE A 7 -46.67 -3.87 51.05
C ILE A 7 -46.69 -3.71 49.51
N ALA A 8 -46.09 -4.58 48.69
CA ALA A 8 -46.47 -5.93 48.26
C ALA A 8 -47.62 -6.00 47.22
N SER A 9 -47.24 -6.49 46.02
CA SER A 9 -47.96 -7.45 45.14
C SER A 9 -49.20 -6.99 44.34
N LEU A 10 -49.15 -7.14 43.00
CA LEU A 10 -49.77 -8.24 42.21
C LEU A 10 -50.00 -7.87 40.71
N ILE A 11 -49.36 -8.67 39.84
CA ILE A 11 -49.87 -9.32 38.61
C ILE A 11 -50.86 -8.57 37.69
N ALA A 12 -50.49 -8.37 36.43
CA ALA A 12 -51.37 -8.67 35.28
C ALA A 12 -50.57 -8.86 33.98
N LEU A 13 -50.86 -9.98 33.30
CA LEU A 13 -50.35 -10.41 32.00
C LEU A 13 -50.88 -9.56 30.83
N SER A 14 -50.20 -9.75 29.70
CA SER A 14 -50.71 -9.75 28.31
C SER A 14 -51.06 -8.42 27.64
N SER A 15 -50.33 -8.10 26.57
CA SER A 15 -50.88 -8.02 25.20
C SER A 15 -49.75 -7.74 24.19
N ILE A 16 -49.54 -8.69 23.29
CA ILE A 16 -48.66 -8.55 22.11
C ILE A 16 -49.43 -7.67 21.10
N ALA A 17 -48.87 -6.53 20.73
CA ALA A 17 -49.33 -5.74 19.58
C ALA A 17 -48.27 -5.85 18.49
N ALA A 18 -48.54 -6.69 17.48
CA ALA A 18 -47.82 -6.70 16.23
C ALA A 18 -48.22 -5.45 15.42
N LEU A 19 -47.27 -4.53 15.22
CA LEU A 19 -47.38 -3.49 14.19
C LEU A 19 -46.49 -3.87 13.02
N SER A 20 -47.13 -4.38 11.98
CA SER A 20 -46.64 -4.50 10.63
C SER A 20 -46.39 -3.11 10.04
N GLY A 21 -45.16 -2.61 10.19
CA GLY A 21 -44.64 -1.45 9.47
C GLY A 21 -43.88 -1.91 8.23
N CYS A 22 -44.48 -1.73 7.05
CA CYS A 22 -43.83 -1.90 5.76
C CYS A 22 -42.93 -0.71 5.44
N GLY A 23 -41.73 -0.99 4.94
CA GLY A 23 -41.10 -0.23 3.86
C GLY A 23 -40.22 0.96 4.25
N ALA A 24 -38.92 0.69 4.40
CA ALA A 24 -37.85 1.50 3.81
C ALA A 24 -36.53 0.70 3.86
N ASP A 25 -36.37 -0.22 2.92
CA ASP A 25 -35.09 -0.83 2.59
C ASP A 25 -34.22 0.16 1.80
N GLY A 26 -33.05 0.50 2.36
CA GLY A 26 -31.86 0.93 1.62
C GLY A 26 -31.68 2.42 1.32
N PRO A 27 -30.43 2.90 1.14
CA PRO A 27 -29.25 2.11 0.85
C PRO A 27 -28.38 1.94 2.10
N ALA A 28 -28.28 0.69 2.57
CA ALA A 28 -27.01 0.26 3.11
C ALA A 28 -25.99 0.52 2.00
N ALA A 29 -25.09 1.49 2.22
CA ALA A 29 -23.87 1.61 1.45
C ALA A 29 -23.14 0.27 1.63
N GLN A 30 -23.46 -0.67 0.75
CA GLN A 30 -22.64 -1.83 0.49
C GLN A 30 -21.33 -1.24 -0.01
N ALA A 31 -20.41 -1.03 0.94
CA ALA A 31 -19.01 -1.00 0.64
C ALA A 31 -18.76 -2.31 -0.11
N VAL A 32 -18.75 -2.22 -1.43
CA VAL A 32 -18.12 -3.21 -2.27
C VAL A 32 -16.68 -3.25 -1.79
N SER A 33 -16.40 -4.18 -0.86
CA SER A 33 -15.07 -4.68 -0.64
C SER A 33 -14.65 -5.19 -2.01
N ALA A 34 -13.98 -4.34 -2.78
CA ALA A 34 -13.30 -4.75 -3.99
C ALA A 34 -12.42 -5.91 -3.54
N MET A 35 -12.78 -7.13 -3.95
CA MET A 35 -11.92 -8.28 -3.78
C MET A 35 -10.71 -8.03 -4.67
N SER A 36 -9.75 -7.24 -4.17
CA SER A 36 -8.42 -7.16 -4.74
C SER A 36 -7.81 -8.55 -4.57
N SER A 37 -8.00 -9.41 -5.56
CA SER A 37 -7.26 -10.65 -5.64
C SER A 37 -5.78 -10.28 -5.74
N THR A 38 -4.99 -10.63 -4.72
CA THR A 38 -3.54 -10.39 -4.74
C THR A 38 -2.84 -11.55 -5.44
N LEU A 39 -2.00 -11.25 -6.43
CA LEU A 39 -1.09 -12.23 -7.04
C LEU A 39 0.11 -12.41 -6.13
N THR A 40 0.29 -13.60 -5.55
CA THR A 40 1.46 -13.91 -4.71
C THR A 40 2.48 -14.68 -5.54
N ASP A 41 3.67 -14.11 -5.67
CA ASP A 41 4.81 -14.67 -6.41
C ASP A 41 4.41 -15.29 -7.76
N PRO A 42 3.70 -14.54 -8.62
CA PRO A 42 3.21 -15.07 -9.89
C PRO A 42 4.36 -15.55 -10.77
N ALA A 43 4.04 -16.37 -11.76
CA ALA A 43 4.99 -16.72 -12.79
C ALA A 43 5.44 -15.45 -13.54
N SER A 44 6.69 -15.45 -14.02
CA SER A 44 7.18 -14.40 -14.91
C SER A 44 6.36 -14.38 -16.20
N GLY A 45 6.04 -13.18 -16.69
CA GLY A 45 5.13 -12.94 -17.81
C GLY A 45 3.65 -12.82 -17.41
N ALA A 46 3.33 -12.82 -16.12
CA ALA A 46 1.94 -12.66 -15.67
C ALA A 46 1.40 -11.24 -15.90
N ASP A 47 0.13 -11.15 -16.27
CA ASP A 47 -0.62 -9.90 -16.34
C ASP A 47 -1.14 -9.48 -14.96
N CYS A 48 -0.96 -8.21 -14.62
CA CYS A 48 -1.44 -7.68 -13.36
C CYS A 48 -2.95 -7.37 -13.36
N ASP A 49 -3.54 -6.89 -14.46
CA ASP A 49 -4.97 -6.54 -14.57
C ASP A 49 -5.54 -5.71 -13.39
N GLY A 50 -4.76 -4.76 -12.89
CA GLY A 50 -5.10 -3.91 -11.75
C GLY A 50 -5.00 -4.58 -10.38
N LYS A 51 -4.65 -5.87 -10.33
CA LYS A 51 -4.48 -6.65 -9.10
C LYS A 51 -3.23 -6.19 -8.34
N ASP A 52 -3.28 -6.38 -7.02
CA ASP A 52 -2.14 -6.20 -6.16
C ASP A 52 -1.18 -7.39 -6.30
N VAL A 53 0.11 -7.17 -6.07
CA VAL A 53 1.15 -8.19 -6.22
C VAL A 53 1.98 -8.26 -4.94
N ARG A 54 2.30 -9.47 -4.49
CA ARG A 54 3.23 -9.71 -3.39
C ARG A 54 4.37 -10.62 -3.84
N LEU A 55 5.61 -10.13 -3.75
CA LEU A 55 6.81 -10.86 -4.11
C LEU A 55 7.60 -11.18 -2.84
N THR A 56 7.72 -12.46 -2.51
CA THR A 56 8.29 -12.95 -1.25
C THR A 56 9.50 -13.86 -1.42
N ARG A 57 9.71 -14.44 -2.61
CA ARG A 57 10.85 -15.33 -2.86
C ARG A 57 12.16 -14.57 -3.07
N ASN A 58 13.16 -14.82 -2.25
CA ASN A 58 14.50 -14.29 -2.49
C ASN A 58 15.13 -14.89 -3.76
N ASP A 59 16.20 -14.27 -4.26
CA ASP A 59 17.04 -14.84 -5.33
C ASP A 59 16.20 -15.18 -6.58
N SER A 60 15.23 -14.32 -6.88
CA SER A 60 14.20 -14.55 -7.90
C SER A 60 14.01 -13.33 -8.80
N GLU A 61 13.56 -13.59 -10.03
CA GLU A 61 13.29 -12.56 -11.04
C GLU A 61 11.85 -12.62 -11.54
N TRP A 62 11.25 -11.46 -11.77
CA TRP A 62 9.88 -11.34 -12.29
C TRP A 62 9.80 -10.34 -13.45
N ILE A 63 9.00 -10.70 -14.44
CA ILE A 63 8.51 -9.78 -15.47
C ILE A 63 7.00 -9.75 -15.33
N LEU A 64 6.41 -8.57 -15.17
CA LEU A 64 4.96 -8.38 -15.02
C LEU A 64 4.45 -7.39 -16.05
N HIS A 65 3.27 -7.65 -16.59
CA HIS A 65 2.69 -6.85 -17.67
C HIS A 65 1.44 -6.08 -17.23
N GLY A 66 1.19 -4.98 -17.95
CA GLY A 66 -0.01 -4.17 -17.77
C GLY A 66 0.05 -3.24 -16.55
N ASN A 67 -1.12 -2.94 -16.00
CA ASN A 67 -1.26 -2.02 -14.88
C ASN A 67 -1.37 -2.80 -13.56
N CYS A 68 -0.33 -2.77 -12.74
CA CYS A 68 -0.39 -3.35 -11.40
C CYS A 68 -1.04 -2.38 -10.40
N GLY A 69 -1.73 -2.94 -9.40
CA GLY A 69 -2.22 -2.21 -8.25
C GLY A 69 -1.07 -1.79 -7.34
N ALA A 70 -1.15 -2.19 -6.07
CA ALA A 70 -0.03 -2.11 -5.14
C ALA A 70 0.89 -3.33 -5.30
N VAL A 71 2.19 -3.09 -5.43
CA VAL A 71 3.21 -4.14 -5.44
C VAL A 71 3.99 -4.07 -4.13
N THR A 72 4.01 -5.16 -3.37
CA THR A 72 4.81 -5.30 -2.15
C THR A 72 5.91 -6.32 -2.36
N ILE A 73 7.16 -5.90 -2.17
CA ILE A 73 8.36 -6.70 -2.38
C ILE A 73 9.05 -6.91 -1.03
N THR A 74 8.89 -8.10 -0.46
CA THR A 74 9.63 -8.53 0.74
C THR A 74 10.85 -9.38 0.38
N ALA A 75 10.92 -9.84 -0.87
CA ALA A 75 12.05 -10.54 -1.45
C ALA A 75 13.34 -9.69 -1.45
N SER A 76 14.48 -10.36 -1.30
CA SER A 76 15.81 -9.78 -1.38
C SER A 76 16.65 -10.48 -2.46
N ARG A 77 17.71 -9.80 -2.94
CA ARG A 77 18.64 -10.32 -3.97
C ARG A 77 17.91 -10.76 -5.25
N GLY A 78 16.93 -9.97 -5.67
CA GLY A 78 16.09 -10.28 -6.84
C GLY A 78 15.94 -9.10 -7.78
N ALA A 79 15.18 -9.31 -8.85
CA ALA A 79 14.85 -8.26 -9.80
C ALA A 79 13.38 -8.34 -10.25
N MET A 80 12.81 -7.19 -10.58
CA MET A 80 11.48 -7.09 -11.17
C MET A 80 11.46 -6.06 -12.30
N ASN A 81 10.91 -6.45 -13.44
CA ASN A 81 10.53 -5.56 -14.52
C ASN A 81 9.01 -5.51 -14.62
N LEU A 82 8.42 -4.31 -14.58
CA LEU A 82 6.98 -4.14 -14.75
C LEU A 82 6.63 -2.86 -15.49
N ASP A 83 5.53 -2.90 -16.24
CA ASP A 83 5.06 -1.78 -17.05
C ASP A 83 4.68 -0.56 -16.20
N ASN A 84 3.56 -0.66 -15.48
CA ASN A 84 3.00 0.42 -14.69
C ASN A 84 2.52 -0.11 -13.32
N ALA A 85 2.61 0.70 -12.28
CA ALA A 85 2.05 0.36 -10.98
C ALA A 85 1.46 1.58 -10.27
N ARG A 86 0.40 1.37 -9.48
CA ARG A 86 -0.13 2.44 -8.61
C ARG A 86 0.88 2.76 -7.51
N SER A 87 1.42 1.73 -6.88
CA SER A 87 2.46 1.88 -5.87
C SER A 87 3.39 0.68 -5.82
N ILE A 88 4.63 0.93 -5.42
CA ILE A 88 5.64 -0.10 -5.14
C ILE A 88 6.16 0.15 -3.73
N ARG A 89 6.13 -0.88 -2.89
CA ARG A 89 6.78 -0.92 -1.58
C ARG A 89 7.89 -1.96 -1.60
N VAL A 90 9.11 -1.54 -1.32
CA VAL A 90 10.29 -2.41 -1.23
C VAL A 90 10.75 -2.48 0.22
N GLU A 91 10.56 -3.66 0.83
CA GLU A 91 10.96 -3.95 2.20
C GLU A 91 12.25 -4.79 2.26
N GLY A 92 12.49 -5.60 1.21
CA GLY A 92 13.72 -6.37 1.07
C GLY A 92 14.93 -5.55 0.65
N SER A 93 16.07 -6.23 0.51
CA SER A 93 17.36 -5.59 0.21
C SER A 93 18.04 -6.18 -1.02
N ASN A 94 18.96 -5.41 -1.60
CA ASN A 94 19.70 -5.80 -2.80
C ASN A 94 18.76 -6.19 -3.95
N PHE A 95 17.67 -5.45 -4.12
CA PHE A 95 16.64 -5.71 -5.12
C PHE A 95 16.69 -4.67 -6.24
N THR A 96 16.46 -5.12 -7.48
CA THR A 96 16.41 -4.23 -8.65
C THR A 96 14.98 -4.09 -9.18
N VAL A 97 14.51 -2.86 -9.40
CA VAL A 97 13.18 -2.59 -9.98
C VAL A 97 13.30 -1.76 -11.26
N LEU A 98 12.66 -2.21 -12.33
CA LEU A 98 12.52 -1.45 -13.59
C LEU A 98 11.04 -1.13 -13.80
N ASN A 99 10.69 0.16 -13.94
CA ASN A 99 9.30 0.58 -14.14
C ASN A 99 9.15 1.83 -15.03
N ARG A 100 8.08 1.92 -15.82
CA ARG A 100 7.82 3.09 -16.67
C ARG A 100 6.90 4.15 -16.03
N GLN A 101 5.88 3.75 -15.28
CA GLN A 101 4.94 4.69 -14.67
C GLN A 101 4.56 4.24 -13.26
N LEU A 102 4.87 5.08 -12.29
CA LEU A 102 4.65 4.81 -10.88
C LEU A 102 3.99 5.99 -10.18
N GLY A 103 2.89 5.73 -9.47
CA GLY A 103 2.35 6.75 -8.56
C GLY A 103 3.30 6.97 -7.37
N GLN A 104 3.43 5.96 -6.52
CA GLN A 104 4.21 6.07 -5.29
C GLN A 104 5.25 4.95 -5.13
N LEU A 105 6.48 5.34 -4.83
CA LEU A 105 7.52 4.47 -4.33
C LEU A 105 7.69 4.64 -2.81
N SER A 106 7.75 3.54 -2.07
CA SER A 106 8.20 3.48 -0.68
C SER A 106 9.32 2.45 -0.53
N VAL A 107 10.44 2.81 0.09
CA VAL A 107 11.57 1.89 0.31
C VAL A 107 12.00 1.92 1.77
N SER A 108 11.78 0.81 2.47
CA SER A 108 12.26 0.61 3.86
C SER A 108 13.49 -0.30 3.93
N GLY A 109 13.73 -1.12 2.90
CA GLY A 109 14.93 -1.95 2.79
C GLY A 109 16.19 -1.17 2.37
N HIS A 110 17.30 -1.88 2.13
CA HIS A 110 18.59 -1.26 1.85
C HIS A 110 19.28 -1.81 0.60
N ASP A 111 20.22 -1.02 0.07
CA ASP A 111 21.05 -1.40 -1.07
C ASP A 111 20.24 -1.78 -2.33
N ASN A 112 19.05 -1.19 -2.50
CA ASN A 112 18.19 -1.43 -3.66
C ASN A 112 18.53 -0.48 -4.81
N THR A 113 18.35 -0.93 -6.06
CA THR A 113 18.50 -0.12 -7.27
C THR A 113 17.17 -0.03 -8.02
N LEU A 114 16.66 1.18 -8.22
CA LEU A 114 15.35 1.39 -8.82
C LEU A 114 15.51 2.28 -10.05
N ASN A 115 15.32 1.70 -11.23
CA ASN A 115 15.37 2.39 -12.51
C ASN A 115 13.94 2.66 -12.99
N LEU A 116 13.51 3.90 -12.82
CA LEU A 116 12.14 4.34 -13.00
C LEU A 116 12.10 5.36 -14.14
N THR A 117 10.99 5.47 -14.86
CA THR A 117 10.85 6.54 -15.86
C THR A 117 10.14 7.74 -15.26
N ASN A 118 8.91 7.58 -14.78
CA ASN A 118 8.10 8.64 -14.19
C ASN A 118 7.56 8.19 -12.83
N VAL A 119 7.72 9.04 -11.82
CA VAL A 119 7.29 8.76 -10.44
C VAL A 119 6.66 10.01 -9.83
N ASP A 120 5.47 9.92 -9.24
CA ASP A 120 4.90 11.07 -8.55
C ASP A 120 5.60 11.33 -7.21
N ARG A 121 5.73 10.30 -6.37
CA ARG A 121 6.35 10.43 -5.04
C ARG A 121 7.33 9.30 -4.77
N VAL A 122 8.52 9.67 -4.30
CA VAL A 122 9.55 8.77 -3.77
C VAL A 122 9.68 9.02 -2.27
N ASP A 123 9.56 7.95 -1.48
CA ASP A 123 9.71 7.99 -0.02
C ASP A 123 10.67 6.88 0.42
N ILE A 124 11.84 7.26 0.96
CA ILE A 124 12.89 6.31 1.30
C ILE A 124 13.23 6.44 2.79
N GLN A 125 12.85 5.40 3.54
CA GLN A 125 13.18 5.26 4.96
C GLN A 125 14.41 4.37 5.18
N GLY A 126 14.72 3.49 4.23
CA GLY A 126 15.89 2.63 4.28
C GLY A 126 17.20 3.35 3.96
N ASN A 127 18.28 2.59 3.81
CA ASN A 127 19.62 3.15 3.60
C ASN A 127 20.25 2.69 2.29
N LYS A 128 21.15 3.51 1.73
CA LYS A 128 21.98 3.15 0.57
C LYS A 128 21.19 2.72 -0.67
N ASN A 129 19.97 3.24 -0.84
CA ASN A 129 19.17 2.96 -2.02
C ASN A 129 19.54 3.94 -3.14
N LEU A 130 19.59 3.44 -4.38
CA LEU A 130 19.79 4.23 -5.59
C LEU A 130 18.49 4.25 -6.41
N VAL A 131 17.94 5.44 -6.65
CA VAL A 131 16.82 5.65 -7.56
C VAL A 131 17.31 6.47 -8.75
N LEU A 132 17.20 5.91 -9.94
CA LEU A 132 17.42 6.58 -11.22
C LEU A 132 16.06 6.85 -11.84
N ALA A 133 15.77 8.10 -12.19
CA ALA A 133 14.49 8.47 -12.76
C ALA A 133 14.62 9.51 -13.88
N ARG A 134 13.65 9.60 -14.78
CA ARG A 134 13.54 10.78 -15.66
C ARG A 134 12.77 11.87 -14.96
N GLU A 135 11.53 11.58 -14.56
CA GLU A 135 10.64 12.52 -13.89
C GLU A 135 10.29 12.06 -12.48
N VAL A 136 10.51 12.92 -11.50
CA VAL A 136 10.05 12.80 -10.12
C VAL A 136 9.43 14.12 -9.67
N LYS A 137 8.28 14.09 -9.00
CA LYS A 137 7.63 15.31 -8.48
C LYS A 137 8.04 15.62 -7.04
N GLN A 138 8.12 14.60 -6.18
CA GLN A 138 8.48 14.75 -4.77
C GLN A 138 9.40 13.63 -4.31
N VAL A 139 10.41 13.98 -3.52
CA VAL A 139 11.30 13.06 -2.81
C VAL A 139 11.23 13.35 -1.32
N ARG A 140 11.09 12.28 -0.53
CA ARG A 140 11.30 12.30 0.91
C ARG A 140 12.37 11.29 1.30
N PHE A 141 13.36 11.75 2.07
CA PHE A 141 14.31 10.89 2.75
C PHE A 141 14.10 10.95 4.26
N SER A 142 14.04 9.79 4.89
CA SER A 142 14.16 9.67 6.35
C SER A 142 15.23 8.66 6.78
N GLY A 143 15.82 7.92 5.85
CA GLY A 143 17.00 7.08 6.06
C GLY A 143 18.29 7.76 5.62
N ASN A 144 19.37 6.99 5.43
CA ASN A 144 20.71 7.51 5.21
C ASN A 144 21.37 7.03 3.91
N ASP A 145 22.29 7.83 3.39
CA ASP A 145 23.14 7.51 2.24
C ASP A 145 22.37 7.11 0.97
N ASN A 146 21.12 7.58 0.82
CA ASN A 146 20.31 7.31 -0.35
C ASN A 146 20.64 8.30 -1.48
N THR A 147 20.53 7.86 -2.72
CA THR A 147 20.69 8.73 -3.90
C THR A 147 19.45 8.64 -4.76
N VAL A 148 18.86 9.78 -5.10
CA VAL A 148 17.83 9.92 -6.13
C VAL A 148 18.41 10.83 -7.21
N ASN A 149 18.47 10.35 -8.45
CA ASN A 149 19.03 11.07 -9.60
C ASN A 149 17.95 11.17 -10.69
N PRO A 150 17.04 12.15 -10.59
CA PRO A 150 16.06 12.46 -11.62
C PRO A 150 16.61 13.45 -12.65
N SER A 151 16.06 13.45 -13.87
CA SER A 151 16.28 14.56 -14.82
C SER A 151 15.41 15.79 -14.52
N SER A 152 14.38 15.63 -13.67
CA SER A 152 13.48 16.69 -13.21
C SER A 152 14.00 17.41 -11.96
N LYS A 153 13.22 18.38 -11.46
CA LYS A 153 13.51 19.11 -10.20
C LYS A 153 12.41 18.84 -9.17
N PRO A 154 12.46 17.74 -8.41
CA PRO A 154 11.44 17.43 -7.41
C PRO A 154 11.52 18.37 -6.21
N THR A 155 10.43 18.47 -5.45
CA THR A 155 10.50 18.97 -4.09
C THR A 155 11.21 17.95 -3.19
N LEU A 156 12.00 18.42 -2.24
CA LEU A 156 12.80 17.59 -1.35
C LEU A 156 12.45 17.87 0.11
N ASP A 157 12.17 16.81 0.85
CA ASP A 157 12.10 16.76 2.31
C ASP A 157 13.12 15.72 2.79
N ASP A 158 14.12 16.12 3.55
CA ASP A 158 15.19 15.23 4.01
C ASP A 158 15.41 15.41 5.51
N SER A 159 15.04 14.39 6.28
CA SER A 159 15.27 14.31 7.72
C SER A 159 16.38 13.31 8.08
N GLY A 160 17.08 12.77 7.08
CA GLY A 160 18.15 11.78 7.23
C GLY A 160 19.54 12.39 7.17
N SER A 161 20.53 11.57 6.80
CA SER A 161 21.92 12.01 6.65
C SER A 161 22.60 11.37 5.43
N GLY A 162 23.49 12.10 4.77
CA GLY A 162 24.27 11.59 3.64
C GLY A 162 23.47 11.36 2.36
N ASN A 163 22.18 11.74 2.32
CA ASN A 163 21.35 11.58 1.14
C ASN A 163 21.74 12.58 0.05
N LYS A 164 21.49 12.20 -1.21
CA LYS A 164 21.81 12.99 -2.39
C LYS A 164 20.61 13.04 -3.32
N LEU A 165 20.22 14.25 -3.70
CA LEU A 165 19.36 14.51 -4.85
C LEU A 165 20.25 15.17 -5.91
N MET A 166 20.45 14.49 -7.05
CA MET A 166 21.40 14.89 -8.08
C MET A 166 20.72 15.28 -9.38
#